data_AF-A0A9P6JK80-F1
#
_entry.id   AF-A0A9P6JK80-F1
#
_cell.length_a   1.000
_cell.length_b   1.000
_cell.length_c   1.000
_cell.angle_alpha   90.00
_cell.angle_beta   90.00
_cell.angle_gamma   90.00
#
_symmetry.space_group_name_H-M   'P 1'
#
loop_
_entity.id
_entity.type
_entity.pdbx_description
1 polymer ?
#
loop_
_entity_poly.entity_id
_entity_poly.type
_entity_poly.pdbx_seq_one_letter_code
_entity_poly.pdbx_strand_id
1 'polypeptide(L)'
;MPSSVVSIDDSLSTNSAHSYDSDEEYRLAQEEWEESLAQLSQLVSVVLLPFFGKWFGRKVSHLAYARYLRLGLGKAFLFGRA
;
A
#
# COMPACT_ATOMS: atom_id res chain seq x y z
N MET A 1 9.32 5.59 -58.41
CA MET A 1 9.25 5.43 -56.95
C MET A 1 10.14 4.25 -56.58
N PRO A 2 11.25 4.43 -55.83
CA PRO A 2 12.06 3.30 -55.41
C PRO A 2 11.69 2.79 -54.01
N SER A 3 11.97 1.50 -53.87
CA SER A 3 11.63 0.46 -52.90
C SER A 3 12.10 0.66 -51.45
N SER A 4 11.25 0.17 -50.55
CA SER A 4 11.50 -0.17 -49.15
C SER A 4 12.61 -1.22 -48.98
N VAL A 5 13.70 -0.82 -48.32
CA VAL A 5 14.56 -1.72 -47.55
C VAL A 5 14.42 -1.32 -46.08
N VAL A 6 13.37 -1.81 -45.42
CA VAL A 6 13.23 -1.68 -43.97
C VAL A 6 14.33 -2.55 -43.36
N SER A 7 15.38 -1.88 -42.90
CA SER A 7 16.59 -2.49 -42.37
C SER A 7 16.27 -3.17 -41.05
N ILE A 8 16.41 -4.49 -41.01
CA ILE A 8 16.25 -5.33 -39.81
C ILE A 8 17.21 -4.91 -38.67
N ASP A 9 18.27 -4.18 -38.99
CA ASP A 9 19.28 -3.65 -38.06
C ASP A 9 18.73 -2.57 -37.10
N ASP A 10 17.74 -1.80 -37.53
CA ASP A 10 17.11 -0.75 -36.71
C ASP A 10 16.37 -1.36 -35.50
N SER A 11 15.73 -2.52 -35.68
CA SER A 11 14.99 -3.19 -34.61
C SER A 11 15.87 -3.72 -33.47
N LEU A 12 17.12 -4.12 -33.76
CA LEU A 12 18.05 -4.62 -32.73
C LEU A 12 18.68 -3.46 -31.94
N SER A 13 18.95 -2.33 -32.60
CA SER A 13 19.40 -1.09 -31.96
C SER A 13 18.27 -0.43 -31.15
N THR A 14 17.02 -0.45 -31.64
CA THR A 14 15.86 -0.01 -30.85
C THR A 14 15.65 -0.90 -29.63
N ASN A 15 15.79 -2.23 -29.73
CA ASN A 15 15.60 -3.11 -28.56
C ASN A 15 16.67 -2.92 -27.48
N SER A 16 17.92 -2.64 -27.86
CA SER A 16 19.00 -2.37 -26.90
C SER A 16 18.92 -0.96 -26.31
N ALA A 17 18.54 0.06 -27.10
CA ALA A 17 18.26 1.41 -26.60
C ALA A 17 17.00 1.45 -25.70
N HIS A 18 15.93 0.75 -26.09
CA HIS A 18 14.68 0.64 -25.32
C HIS A 18 14.88 -0.12 -24.01
N SER A 19 15.85 -1.05 -23.92
CA SER A 19 16.15 -1.73 -22.66
C SER A 19 16.83 -0.84 -21.62
N TYR A 20 17.61 0.16 -22.04
CA TYR A 20 18.20 1.14 -21.13
C TYR A 20 17.19 2.25 -20.77
N ASP A 21 16.36 2.66 -21.74
CA ASP A 21 15.24 3.62 -21.57
C ASP A 21 14.12 3.04 -20.67
N SER A 22 13.84 1.73 -20.75
CA SER A 22 12.82 1.09 -19.91
C SER A 22 13.20 1.02 -18.43
N ASP A 23 14.49 0.89 -18.12
CA ASP A 23 14.96 0.85 -16.73
C ASP A 23 14.89 2.24 -16.08
N GLU A 24 15.18 3.31 -16.83
CA GLU A 24 15.02 4.68 -16.33
C GLU A 24 13.55 5.11 -16.23
N GLU A 25 12.70 4.73 -17.20
CA GLU A 25 11.26 4.94 -17.14
C GLU A 25 10.62 4.20 -15.96
N TYR A 26 11.05 2.95 -15.70
CA TYR A 26 10.58 2.19 -14.53
C TYR A 26 10.98 2.85 -13.21
N ARG A 27 12.17 3.44 -13.13
CA ARG A 27 12.62 4.18 -11.94
C ARG A 27 11.84 5.48 -11.74
N LEU A 28 11.55 6.22 -12.80
CA LEU A 28 10.69 7.41 -12.75
C LEU A 28 9.27 7.05 -12.32
N ALA A 29 8.68 6.01 -12.90
CA ALA A 29 7.34 5.53 -12.52
C ALA A 29 7.28 5.05 -11.06
N GLN A 30 8.36 4.45 -10.54
CA GLN A 30 8.44 4.05 -9.14
C GLN A 30 8.51 5.26 -8.20
N GLU A 31 9.25 6.30 -8.58
CA GLU A 31 9.34 7.55 -7.82
C GLU A 31 7.98 8.28 -7.78
N GLU A 32 7.30 8.39 -8.93
CA GLU A 32 5.94 8.92 -9.01
C GLU A 32 4.93 8.09 -8.19
N TRP A 33 5.09 6.76 -8.18
CA TRP A 33 4.25 5.87 -7.39
C TRP A 33 4.45 6.09 -5.89
N GLU A 34 5.68 6.26 -5.43
CA GLU A 34 5.99 6.56 -4.02
C GLU A 34 5.41 7.90 -3.57
N GLU A 35 5.50 8.94 -4.40
CA GLU A 35 4.85 10.23 -4.13
C GLU A 35 3.33 10.10 -4.03
N SER A 36 2.71 9.34 -4.96
CA SER A 36 1.26 9.10 -4.94
C SER A 36 0.81 8.31 -3.71
N LEU A 37 1.64 7.36 -3.23
CA LEU A 37 1.36 6.57 -2.04
C LEU A 37 1.47 7.38 -0.76
N ALA A 38 2.49 8.25 -0.66
CA ALA A 38 2.64 9.13 0.48
C ALA A 38 1.40 10.01 0.65
N GLN A 39 0.87 10.55 -0.46
CA GLN A 39 -0.36 11.33 -0.45
C GLN A 39 -1.60 10.50 -0.07
N LEU A 40 -1.73 9.30 -0.62
CA LEU A 40 -2.82 8.39 -0.25
C LEU A 40 -2.79 8.03 1.23
N SER A 41 -1.61 7.86 1.83
CA SER A 41 -1.48 7.53 3.25
C SER A 41 -2.12 8.60 4.15
N GLN A 42 -1.99 9.88 3.78
CA GLN A 42 -2.58 10.99 4.51
C GLN A 42 -4.11 10.97 4.43
N LEU A 43 -4.65 10.75 3.23
CA LEU A 43 -6.10 10.63 3.03
C LEU A 43 -6.67 9.38 3.73
N VAL A 44 -5.96 8.26 3.62
CA VAL A 44 -6.29 7.01 4.30
C VAL A 44 -6.33 7.25 5.80
N SER A 45 -5.35 7.92 6.41
CA SER A 45 -5.39 8.18 7.86
C SER A 45 -6.63 8.97 8.30
N VAL A 46 -7.03 9.99 7.54
CA VAL A 46 -8.20 10.84 7.83
C VAL A 46 -9.52 10.08 7.71
N VAL A 47 -9.62 9.12 6.79
CA VAL A 47 -10.83 8.31 6.59
C VAL A 47 -10.83 7.06 7.49
N LEU A 48 -9.67 6.44 7.66
CA LEU A 48 -9.48 5.17 8.34
C LEU A 48 -9.58 5.34 9.86
N LEU A 49 -9.04 6.43 10.44
CA LEU A 49 -9.18 6.74 11.87
C LEU A 49 -10.64 6.80 12.34
N PRO A 50 -11.54 7.63 11.75
CA PRO A 50 -12.93 7.70 12.20
C PRO A 50 -13.68 6.40 11.91
N PHE A 51 -13.35 5.68 10.84
CA PHE A 51 -14.01 4.42 10.50
C PHE A 51 -13.63 3.29 11.46
N PHE A 52 -12.34 3.10 11.73
CA PHE A 52 -11.87 2.15 12.74
C PHE A 52 -12.35 2.54 14.12
N GLY A 53 -12.31 3.82 14.50
CA GLY A 53 -12.81 4.30 15.79
C GLY A 53 -14.28 3.95 16.03
N LYS A 54 -15.15 4.19 15.03
CA LYS A 54 -16.57 3.85 15.11
C LYS A 54 -16.82 2.34 15.16
N TRP A 55 -16.00 1.56 14.45
CA TRP A 55 -16.13 0.10 14.40
C TRP A 55 -15.63 -0.57 15.69
N PHE A 56 -14.44 -0.17 16.18
CA PHE A 56 -13.88 -0.63 17.45
C PHE A 56 -14.79 -0.22 18.62
N GLY A 57 -15.32 1.00 18.61
CA GLY A 57 -16.18 1.52 19.68
C GLY A 57 -17.51 0.78 19.86
N ARG A 58 -18.06 0.10 18.85
CA ARG A 58 -19.30 -0.70 19.03
C ARG A 58 -19.00 -2.13 19.42
N LYS A 59 -18.13 -2.82 18.69
CA LYS A 59 -17.90 -4.25 18.93
C LYS A 59 -16.94 -4.53 20.08
N VAL A 60 -15.90 -3.71 20.24
CA VAL A 60 -14.90 -3.92 21.30
C VAL A 60 -15.42 -3.47 22.65
N SER A 61 -16.30 -2.47 22.72
CA SER A 61 -16.91 -2.05 24.00
C SER A 61 -17.70 -3.16 24.69
N HIS A 62 -18.53 -3.90 23.95
CA HIS A 62 -19.26 -5.03 24.53
C HIS A 62 -18.32 -6.17 24.95
N LEU A 63 -17.28 -6.43 24.18
CA LEU A 63 -16.31 -7.48 24.49
C LEU A 63 -15.41 -7.08 25.68
N ALA A 64 -14.97 -5.83 25.74
CA ALA A 64 -14.20 -5.26 26.84
C ALA A 64 -15.03 -5.19 28.11
N TYR A 65 -16.30 -4.80 28.03
CA TYR A 65 -17.23 -4.79 29.16
C TYR A 65 -17.54 -6.21 29.67
N ALA A 66 -17.82 -7.16 28.77
CA ALA A 66 -18.02 -8.56 29.15
C ALA A 66 -16.75 -9.15 29.77
N ARG A 67 -15.58 -8.82 29.23
CA ARG A 67 -14.28 -9.24 29.77
C ARG A 67 -13.95 -8.56 31.11
N TYR A 68 -14.34 -7.31 31.28
CA TYR A 68 -14.25 -6.55 32.54
C TYR A 68 -15.12 -7.18 33.63
N LEU A 69 -16.38 -7.49 33.33
CA LEU A 69 -17.28 -8.17 34.27
C LEU A 69 -16.76 -9.58 34.63
N ARG A 70 -16.10 -10.26 33.69
CA ARG A 70 -15.61 -11.62 33.89
C ARG A 70 -14.27 -11.71 34.62
N LEU A 71 -13.37 -10.73 34.46
CA LEU A 71 -11.99 -10.78 34.98
C LEU A 71 -11.68 -9.73 36.07
N GLY A 72 -12.52 -8.69 36.24
CA GLY A 72 -12.29 -7.57 37.15
C GLY A 72 -11.15 -6.64 36.73
N LEU A 73 -10.92 -5.53 37.45
CA LEU A 73 -9.83 -4.54 37.25
C LEU A 73 -8.44 -5.04 37.70
N GLY A 74 -8.20 -6.34 37.66
CA GLY A 74 -6.95 -6.96 38.13
C GLY A 74 -5.96 -7.23 37.01
N LYS A 75 -4.71 -7.58 37.36
CA LYS A 75 -3.67 -8.04 36.41
C LYS A 75 -4.15 -9.22 35.53
N ALA A 76 -5.16 -9.97 35.97
CA ALA A 76 -5.83 -11.02 35.20
C ALA A 76 -6.56 -10.50 33.94
N PHE A 77 -6.97 -9.23 33.90
CA PHE A 77 -7.60 -8.59 32.74
C PHE A 77 -6.61 -8.40 31.58
N LEU A 78 -5.39 -7.92 31.89
CA LEU A 78 -4.34 -7.63 30.92
C LEU A 78 -3.44 -8.84 30.61
N PHE A 79 -3.13 -9.67 31.60
CA PHE A 79 -2.16 -10.76 31.47
C PHE A 79 -2.76 -12.17 31.40
N GLY A 80 -4.09 -12.30 31.35
CA GLY A 80 -4.81 -13.54 31.03
C GLY A 80 -4.08 -14.85 31.32
N ARG A 81 -4.17 -15.33 32.57
CA ARG A 81 -3.69 -16.64 33.05
C ARG A 81 -2.17 -16.84 33.03
N ALA A 82 -1.57 -16.77 34.23
CA ALA A 82 -0.60 -17.77 34.67
C ALA A 82 -1.38 -18.85 35.45
#